data_AF-A0A1C6U3F8-F1
#
_entry.id   AF-A0A1C6U3F8-F1
#
_cell.length_a   1.000
_cell.length_b   1.000
_cell.length_c   1.000
_cell.angle_alpha   90.00
_cell.angle_beta   90.00
_cell.angle_gamma   90.00
#
_symmetry.space_group_name_H-M   'P 1'
#
loop_
_entity.id
_entity.type
_entity.pdbx_description
1 polymer ?
#
loop_
_entity_poly.entity_id
_entity_poly.type
_entity_poly.pdbx_seq_one_letter_code
_entity_poly.pdbx_strand_id
1 'polypeptide(L)'
;MAHRAQPKGRNRRPSDRTAVPDDVTDRLLWALAVDVAAAHQLGPDGACTNLQCRGQQGPCWALRTARRAEQHARRAPATLAPAPPPPSPRPVGVVRGRAPVPAPPRRFTGWFTPARPPAPLTRSAPVPDAVPPESRVYRHPPVAALAA
;
A
#
# COMPACT_ATOMS: atom_id res chain seq x y z
N MET A 1 -42.72 11.53 26.11
CA MET A 1 -41.28 11.82 26.27
C MET A 1 -40.52 11.07 25.19
N ALA A 2 -40.08 11.77 24.15
CA ALA A 2 -39.46 11.15 22.97
C ALA A 2 -38.01 10.74 23.27
N HIS A 3 -37.71 9.45 23.13
CA HIS A 3 -36.33 8.98 23.11
C HIS A 3 -35.63 9.54 21.87
N ARG A 4 -34.66 10.44 22.05
CA ARG A 4 -33.73 10.81 20.98
C ARG A 4 -33.00 9.54 20.55
N ALA A 5 -33.32 9.03 19.36
CA ALA A 5 -32.57 7.97 18.72
C ALA A 5 -31.11 8.43 18.62
N GLN A 6 -30.22 7.83 19.40
CA GLN A 6 -28.81 8.08 19.26
C GLN A 6 -28.38 7.63 17.86
N PRO A 7 -27.73 8.49 17.05
CA PRO A 7 -27.21 8.06 15.77
C PRO A 7 -26.14 6.99 16.03
N LYS A 8 -26.44 5.77 15.56
CA LYS A 8 -25.58 4.58 15.51
C LYS A 8 -24.11 4.99 15.46
N GLY A 9 -23.38 4.69 16.53
CA GLY A 9 -22.03 5.17 16.81
C GLY A 9 -21.09 4.94 15.63
N ARG A 10 -20.93 5.96 14.79
CA ARG A 10 -19.85 5.99 13.81
C ARG A 10 -18.59 6.20 14.64
N ASN A 11 -17.69 5.22 14.59
CA ASN A 11 -16.39 5.34 15.23
C ASN A 11 -15.73 6.61 14.68
N ARG A 12 -15.71 7.69 15.48
CA ARG A 12 -15.20 9.00 15.04
C ARG A 12 -13.73 8.81 14.68
N ARG A 13 -13.36 9.21 13.47
CA ARG A 13 -11.99 9.12 13.01
C ARG A 13 -11.10 10.05 13.85
N PRO A 14 -9.81 9.72 14.02
CA PRO A 14 -8.85 10.62 14.64
C PRO A 14 -8.85 12.01 14.01
N SER A 15 -8.94 12.09 12.68
CA SER A 15 -9.07 13.35 11.94
C SER A 15 -10.32 14.17 12.33
N ASP A 16 -11.47 13.53 12.59
CA ASP A 16 -12.70 14.23 13.01
C ASP A 16 -12.56 14.92 14.38
N ARG A 17 -11.59 14.51 15.20
CA ARG A 17 -11.36 15.03 16.55
C ARG A 17 -10.17 15.98 16.63
N THR A 18 -9.40 16.08 15.55
CA THR A 18 -8.20 16.89 15.49
C THR A 18 -8.53 18.21 14.80
N ALA A 19 -8.24 19.34 15.45
CA ALA A 19 -8.41 20.64 14.82
C ALA A 19 -7.51 20.73 13.58
N VAL A 20 -8.09 21.12 12.45
CA VAL A 20 -7.33 21.32 11.21
C VAL A 20 -6.51 22.60 11.36
N PRO A 21 -5.18 22.55 11.20
CA PRO A 21 -4.32 23.73 11.20
C PRO A 21 -4.65 24.68 10.02
N ASP A 22 -4.46 25.98 10.23
CA ASP A 22 -4.81 27.01 9.24
C ASP A 22 -3.91 27.00 7.99
N ASP A 23 -2.69 26.46 8.09
CA ASP A 23 -1.71 26.33 7.01
C ASP A 23 -1.96 25.10 6.11
N VAL A 24 -2.98 24.29 6.39
CA VAL A 24 -3.31 23.11 5.56
C VAL A 24 -3.96 23.53 4.26
N THR A 25 -3.29 23.24 3.15
CA THR A 25 -3.75 23.49 1.78
C THR A 25 -4.54 22.32 1.20
N ASP A 26 -4.23 21.08 1.61
CA ASP A 26 -4.98 19.87 1.24
C ASP A 26 -5.55 19.19 2.48
N ARG A 27 -6.81 19.53 2.80
CA ARG A 27 -7.50 19.00 3.99
C ARG A 27 -7.76 17.50 3.92
N LEU A 28 -7.99 16.95 2.73
CA LEU A 28 -8.27 15.53 2.58
C LEU A 28 -6.99 14.71 2.77
N LEU A 29 -5.89 15.15 2.18
CA LEU A 29 -4.58 14.53 2.38
C LEU A 29 -4.15 14.61 3.85
N TRP A 30 -4.35 15.77 4.49
CA TRP A 30 -4.06 15.94 5.91
C TRP A 30 -4.87 14.97 6.79
N ALA A 31 -6.20 14.91 6.59
CA ALA A 31 -7.07 14.05 7.39
C ALA A 31 -6.72 12.56 7.23
N LEU A 32 -6.43 12.12 6.01
CA LEU A 32 -5.97 10.76 5.74
C LEU A 32 -4.64 10.47 6.46
N ALA A 33 -3.71 11.40 6.40
CA ALA A 33 -2.40 11.22 7.01
C ALA A 33 -2.50 11.14 8.54
N VAL A 34 -3.36 11.95 9.17
CA VAL A 34 -3.67 11.88 10.61
C VAL A 34 -4.26 10.51 10.99
N ASP A 35 -5.24 10.02 10.22
CA ASP A 35 -5.86 8.72 10.48
C ASP A 35 -4.83 7.56 10.39
N VAL A 36 -3.94 7.60 9.38
CA VAL A 36 -2.88 6.60 9.22
C VAL A 36 -1.84 6.72 10.33
N ALA A 37 -1.40 7.92 10.68
CA ALA A 37 -0.43 8.12 11.77
C ALA A 37 -0.98 7.63 13.11
N ALA A 38 -2.26 7.88 13.40
CA ALA A 38 -2.94 7.38 14.59
C ALA A 38 -3.02 5.84 14.64
N ALA A 39 -3.16 5.18 13.49
CA ALA A 39 -3.14 3.72 13.39
C ALA A 39 -1.71 3.13 13.47
N HIS A 40 -0.68 3.93 13.22
CA HIS A 40 0.72 3.50 13.17
C HIS A 40 1.59 4.20 14.22
N GLN A 41 1.12 4.25 15.47
CA GLN A 41 1.89 4.84 16.56
C GLN A 41 3.15 4.03 16.90
N LEU A 42 4.14 4.72 17.47
CA LEU A 42 5.33 4.09 18.03
C LEU A 42 5.05 3.65 19.47
N GLY A 43 5.51 2.45 19.81
CA GLY A 43 5.49 1.91 21.16
C GLY A 43 6.64 2.44 22.00
N PRO A 44 6.71 2.04 23.28
CA PRO A 44 7.77 2.44 24.19
C PRO A 44 9.17 1.94 23.76
N ASP A 45 9.22 0.87 22.97
CA ASP A 45 10.42 0.30 22.35
C ASP A 45 10.83 1.03 21.06
N GLY A 46 10.07 2.05 20.64
CA GLY A 46 10.29 2.77 19.38
C GLY A 46 9.87 1.97 18.14
N ALA A 47 9.26 0.79 18.28
CA ALA A 47 8.72 0.02 17.15
C ALA A 47 7.27 0.42 16.88
N CYS A 48 6.77 0.19 15.65
CA CYS A 48 5.36 0.45 15.36
C CYS A 48 4.46 -0.58 16.06
N THR A 49 3.44 -0.12 16.78
CA THR A 49 2.47 -0.96 17.49
C THR A 49 1.44 -1.62 16.59
N ASN A 50 1.34 -1.17 15.33
CA ASN A 50 0.39 -1.74 14.37
C ASN A 50 0.78 -3.18 14.02
N LEU A 51 -0.18 -4.10 14.13
CA LEU A 51 0.03 -5.54 13.90
C LEU A 51 0.47 -5.87 12.46
N GLN A 52 0.14 -5.03 11.49
CA GLN A 52 0.59 -5.19 10.09
C GLN A 52 2.07 -4.85 9.89
N CYS A 53 2.72 -4.22 10.89
CA CYS A 53 4.10 -3.78 10.83
C CYS A 53 5.05 -4.62 11.70
N ARG A 54 4.61 -5.78 12.22
CA ARG A 54 5.40 -6.64 13.11
C ARG A 54 6.81 -6.88 12.57
N GLY A 55 7.80 -6.75 13.44
CA GLY A 55 9.21 -7.00 13.12
C GLY A 55 9.96 -5.84 12.47
N GLN A 56 9.33 -4.68 12.25
CA GLN A 56 10.06 -3.48 11.84
C GLN A 56 10.56 -2.70 13.06
N GLN A 57 11.85 -2.40 13.08
CA GLN A 57 12.45 -1.51 14.07
C GLN A 57 12.25 -0.04 13.65
N GLY A 58 11.88 0.82 14.59
CA GLY A 58 11.66 2.24 14.34
C GLY A 58 10.31 2.57 13.68
N PRO A 59 10.13 3.82 13.21
CA PRO A 59 8.91 4.24 12.54
C PRO A 59 8.73 3.45 11.25
N CYS A 60 7.63 2.72 11.13
CA CYS A 60 7.35 1.91 9.96
C CYS A 60 7.17 2.79 8.70
N TRP A 61 7.23 2.15 7.53
CA TRP A 61 7.09 2.86 6.26
C TRP A 61 5.80 3.69 6.20
N ALA A 62 4.68 3.15 6.69
CA ALA A 62 3.38 3.82 6.66
C ALA A 62 3.39 5.09 7.52
N LEU A 63 3.93 5.02 8.75
CA LEU A 63 4.09 6.18 9.62
C LEU A 63 4.98 7.25 8.99
N ARG A 64 6.09 6.86 8.36
CA ARG A 64 7.00 7.81 7.68
C ARG A 64 6.29 8.49 6.50
N THR A 65 5.53 7.75 5.71
CA THR A 65 4.77 8.28 4.58
C THR A 65 3.65 9.20 5.05
N ALA A 66 2.91 8.84 6.10
CA ALA A 66 1.88 9.67 6.70
C ALA A 66 2.46 11.02 7.15
N ARG A 67 3.57 11.02 7.89
CA ARG A 67 4.25 12.25 8.31
C ARG A 67 4.69 13.12 7.12
N ARG A 68 5.16 12.53 6.03
CA ARG A 68 5.47 13.27 4.80
C ARG A 68 4.21 13.84 4.15
N ALA A 69 3.13 13.08 4.10
CA ALA A 69 1.85 13.53 3.57
C ALA A 69 1.27 14.70 4.38
N GLU A 70 1.36 14.67 5.72
CA GLU A 70 1.00 15.82 6.55
C GLU A 70 1.83 17.07 6.21
N GLN A 71 3.14 16.92 6.02
CA GLN A 71 4.00 18.03 5.60
C GLN A 71 3.65 18.54 4.21
N HIS A 72 3.33 17.65 3.26
CA HIS A 72 2.90 18.04 1.92
C HIS A 72 1.55 18.75 1.94
N ALA A 73 0.60 18.28 2.76
CA ALA A 73 -0.71 18.89 2.91
C ALA A 73 -0.66 20.30 3.50
N ARG A 74 0.43 20.67 4.17
CA ARG A 74 0.70 22.04 4.69
C ARG A 74 1.48 22.92 3.72
N ARG A 75 2.22 22.33 2.77
CA ARG A 75 2.92 23.14 1.79
C ARG A 75 1.89 23.76 0.87
N ALA A 76 1.89 25.08 0.78
CA ALA A 76 1.27 25.74 -0.36
C ALA A 76 1.84 25.08 -1.62
N PRO A 77 1.01 24.69 -2.61
CA PRO A 77 1.55 24.40 -3.92
C PRO A 77 2.39 25.63 -4.25
N ALA A 78 3.71 25.43 -4.39
CA ALA A 78 4.59 26.49 -4.83
C ALA A 78 3.88 27.06 -6.04
N THR A 79 3.40 28.30 -5.89
CA THR A 79 2.69 29.03 -6.92
C THR A 79 3.40 28.68 -8.20
N LEU A 80 2.68 28.15 -9.19
CA LEU A 80 3.18 27.94 -10.54
C LEU A 80 3.77 29.28 -10.95
N ALA A 81 5.04 29.50 -10.63
CA ALA A 81 5.74 30.70 -10.98
C ALA A 81 5.67 30.68 -12.51
N PRO A 82 5.12 31.73 -13.15
CA PRO A 82 5.05 31.75 -14.60
C PRO A 82 6.46 31.45 -15.10
N ALA A 83 6.57 30.38 -15.90
CA ALA A 83 7.84 29.98 -16.48
C ALA A 83 8.46 31.23 -17.13
N PRO A 84 9.77 31.50 -16.93
CA PRO A 84 10.42 32.61 -17.61
C PRO A 84 10.15 32.49 -19.12
N PRO A 85 9.87 33.60 -19.81
CA PRO A 85 9.54 33.57 -21.23
C PRO A 85 10.64 32.82 -22.00
N PRO A 86 10.29 31.98 -22.97
CA PRO A 86 11.29 31.24 -23.74
C PRO A 86 12.26 32.23 -24.40
N PRO A 87 13.57 31.95 -24.42
CA PRO A 87 14.51 32.76 -25.19
C PRO A 87 14.11 32.73 -26.67
N SER A 88 14.18 33.89 -27.33
CA SER A 88 13.79 34.08 -28.73
C SER A 88 14.39 33.01 -29.66
N PRO A 89 13.64 32.54 -30.68
CA PRO A 89 14.09 31.47 -31.55
C PRO A 89 15.32 31.93 -32.35
N ARG A 90 16.46 31.28 -32.12
CA ARG A 90 17.63 31.34 -33.01
C ARG A 90 17.35 30.51 -34.27
N PRO A 91 17.86 30.90 -35.45
CA PRO A 91 17.56 30.22 -36.69
C PRO A 91 17.97 28.75 -36.64
N VAL A 92 17.03 27.90 -37.08
CA VAL A 92 17.04 26.45 -36.97
C VAL A 92 18.06 25.86 -37.95
N GLY A 93 19.23 25.45 -37.44
CA GLY A 93 20.04 24.44 -38.10
C GLY A 93 19.36 23.07 -37.96
N VAL A 94 19.04 22.41 -39.08
CA VAL A 94 18.37 21.10 -39.08
C VAL A 94 19.34 20.03 -38.55
N VAL A 95 19.31 19.80 -37.23
CA VAL A 95 19.94 18.63 -36.63
C VAL A 95 18.87 17.56 -36.45
N ARG A 96 18.89 16.52 -37.29
CA ARG A 96 18.16 15.26 -37.04
C ARG A 96 18.85 14.51 -35.90
N GLY A 97 18.61 14.94 -34.67
CA GLY A 97 18.99 14.20 -33.46
C GLY A 97 17.77 13.49 -32.89
N ARG A 98 17.80 12.16 -32.79
CA ARG A 98 16.81 11.40 -32.01
C ARG A 98 16.98 11.79 -30.54
N ALA A 99 15.99 12.49 -29.98
CA ALA A 99 15.96 12.81 -28.56
C ALA A 99 15.72 11.52 -27.75
N PRO A 100 16.50 11.23 -26.68
CA PRO A 100 16.17 10.18 -25.73
C PRO A 100 14.85 10.54 -25.03
N VAL A 101 13.83 9.71 -25.21
CA VAL A 101 12.59 9.82 -24.44
C VAL A 101 12.89 9.28 -23.03
N PRO A 102 12.66 10.04 -21.95
CA PRO A 102 12.77 9.50 -20.60
C PRO A 102 11.77 8.35 -20.45
N ALA A 103 12.26 7.21 -19.93
CA ALA A 103 11.44 6.04 -19.71
C ALA A 103 10.18 6.41 -18.87
N PRO A 104 9.00 5.85 -19.20
CA PRO A 104 7.81 6.10 -18.39
C PRO A 104 8.11 5.72 -16.93
N PRO A 105 7.59 6.49 -15.95
CA PRO A 105 7.75 6.14 -14.56
C PRO A 105 7.25 4.71 -14.33
N ARG A 106 8.00 3.94 -13.55
CA ARG A 106 7.64 2.56 -13.19
C ARG A 106 6.19 2.57 -12.70
N ARG A 107 5.37 1.69 -13.28
CA ARG A 107 3.94 1.56 -12.97
C ARG A 107 3.74 1.53 -11.45
N PHE A 108 2.89 2.42 -10.95
CA PHE A 108 2.46 2.44 -9.55
C PHE A 108 1.92 1.06 -9.18
N THR A 109 2.65 0.31 -8.35
CA THR A 109 2.36 -1.11 -8.04
C THR A 109 1.44 -1.28 -6.83
N GLY A 110 0.73 -0.22 -6.46
CA GLY A 110 -0.12 -0.19 -5.28
C GLY A 110 0.57 0.36 -4.03
N TRP A 111 -0.23 0.60 -3.01
CA TRP A 111 0.14 1.23 -1.74
C TRP A 111 0.76 0.25 -0.73
N PHE A 112 1.09 -0.96 -1.16
CA PHE A 112 1.65 -2.03 -0.34
C PHE A 112 2.88 -2.68 -0.97
N THR A 113 3.90 -1.89 -1.31
CA THR A 113 5.19 -2.47 -1.68
C THR A 113 6.06 -2.59 -0.42
N PRO A 114 6.29 -3.80 0.12
CA PRO A 114 7.22 -3.96 1.23
C PRO A 114 8.61 -3.48 0.79
N ALA A 115 9.34 -2.82 1.70
CA ALA A 115 10.70 -2.30 1.47
C ALA A 115 11.73 -3.38 1.12
N ARG A 116 11.36 -4.66 1.21
CA ARG A 116 12.13 -5.80 0.77
C ARG A 116 11.23 -6.65 -0.14
N PRO A 117 11.55 -6.84 -1.43
CA PRO A 117 10.89 -7.89 -2.19
C PRO A 117 11.14 -9.22 -1.47
N PRO A 118 10.13 -10.09 -1.28
CA PRO A 118 10.40 -11.44 -0.80
C PRO A 118 11.39 -12.08 -1.76
N ALA A 119 12.42 -12.74 -1.22
CA ALA A 119 13.33 -13.52 -2.04
C ALA A 119 12.48 -14.47 -2.91
N PRO A 120 12.77 -14.61 -4.22
CA PRO A 120 12.07 -15.58 -5.03
C PRO A 120 12.25 -16.95 -4.37
N LEU A 121 11.16 -17.55 -3.91
CA LEU A 121 11.13 -18.95 -3.53
C LEU A 121 11.37 -19.71 -4.83
N THR A 122 12.63 -20.06 -5.09
CA THR A 122 12.98 -21.08 -6.08
C THR A 122 12.31 -22.37 -5.60
N ARG A 123 11.12 -22.63 -6.13
CA ARG A 123 10.46 -23.92 -6.02
C ARG A 123 11.39 -24.91 -6.72
N SER A 124 12.06 -25.76 -5.95
CA SER A 124 12.80 -26.89 -6.50
C SER A 124 11.85 -27.66 -7.42
N ALA A 125 12.29 -27.89 -8.65
CA ALA A 125 11.54 -28.66 -9.62
C ALA A 125 11.24 -30.06 -9.04
N PRO A 126 10.04 -30.62 -9.25
CA PRO A 126 9.81 -32.02 -8.95
C PRO A 126 10.72 -32.87 -9.85
N VAL A 127 11.50 -33.75 -9.25
CA VAL A 127 12.25 -34.80 -9.93
C VAL A 127 11.25 -35.72 -10.62
N PRO A 128 11.31 -35.93 -11.95
CA PRO A 128 10.50 -36.95 -12.60
C PRO A 128 11.29 -38.26 -12.52
N ASP A 129 11.01 -39.08 -11.51
CA ASP A 129 10.99 -40.53 -11.67
C ASP A 129 10.63 -41.23 -10.36
N ALA A 130 9.39 -41.70 -10.29
CA ALA A 130 9.01 -42.87 -9.52
C ALA A 130 7.72 -43.40 -10.12
N VAL A 131 7.86 -44.36 -11.05
CA VAL A 131 6.76 -45.20 -11.54
C VAL A 131 6.12 -45.91 -10.35
N PRO A 132 4.80 -45.81 -10.11
CA PRO A 132 4.14 -46.63 -9.12
C PRO A 132 3.95 -48.05 -9.67
N PRO A 133 4.31 -49.12 -8.95
CA PRO A 133 3.92 -50.46 -9.35
C PRO A 133 2.42 -50.65 -9.13
N GLU A 134 1.74 -50.97 -10.22
CA GLU A 134 0.36 -51.45 -10.23
C GLU A 134 0.17 -52.58 -9.22
N SER A 135 -0.83 -52.47 -8.36
CA SER A 135 -1.28 -53.59 -7.54
C SER A 135 -2.81 -53.63 -7.48
N ARG A 136 -3.33 -54.26 -8.54
CA ARG A 136 -4.39 -55.28 -8.51
C ARG A 136 -5.70 -54.88 -7.83
N VAL A 137 -6.60 -54.43 -8.68
CA VAL A 137 -8.02 -54.78 -8.68
C VAL A 137 -8.21 -56.23 -8.23
N TYR A 138 -8.71 -56.42 -7.00
CA TYR A 138 -9.41 -57.64 -6.63
C TYR A 138 -10.90 -57.28 -6.49
N ARG A 139 -11.65 -57.65 -7.53
CA ARG A 139 -13.10 -57.90 -7.42
C ARG A 139 -13.28 -59.17 -6.59
N HIS A 140 -14.22 -59.17 -5.63
CA HIS A 140 -15.37 -60.11 -5.57
C HIS A 140 -16.20 -59.89 -4.27
N PRO A 141 -17.46 -60.39 -4.18
CA PRO A 141 -18.68 -59.55 -4.15
C PRO A 141 -19.50 -59.73 -2.82
N PRO A 142 -20.80 -59.36 -2.72
CA PRO A 142 -21.50 -59.07 -1.45
C PRO A 142 -22.10 -60.31 -0.79
N VAL A 143 -22.30 -60.26 0.54
CA VAL A 143 -23.15 -61.21 1.28
C VAL A 143 -24.05 -60.45 2.27
N ALA A 144 -25.25 -61.02 2.42
CA ALA A 144 -26.53 -60.49 2.85
C ALA A 144 -26.68 -59.94 4.28
N ALA A 145 -27.86 -59.33 4.46
CA ALA A 145 -28.53 -58.84 5.65
C ALA A 145 -28.51 -59.75 6.88
N LEU A 146 -28.61 -59.14 8.07
CA LEU A 146 -29.71 -59.41 9.03
C LEU A 146 -29.68 -58.39 10.18
N ALA A 147 -30.89 -57.94 10.52
CA ALA A 147 -31.22 -57.05 11.63
C ALA A 147 -31.13 -57.77 12.99
N ALA A 148 -30.94 -56.98 14.04
CA ALA A 148 -31.52 -57.21 15.37
C ALA A 148 -31.71 -55.85 16.05
#